data_AF-A0A183II67-F1
#
_entry.id   AF-A0A183II67-F1
#
_cell.length_a   1.000
_cell.length_b   1.000
_cell.length_c   1.000
_cell.angle_alpha   90.00
_cell.angle_beta   90.00
_cell.angle_gamma   90.00
#
_symmetry.space_group_name_H-M   'P 1'
#
loop_
_entity.id
_entity.type
_entity.pdbx_description
1 polymer ?
#
loop_
_entity_poly.entity_id
_entity_poly.type
_entity_poly.pdbx_seq_one_letter_code
_entity_poly.pdbx_strand_id
1 'polypeptide(L)'
;MDEAIRRKLLADGEGMGDERRLILVTKMFMRWSTDGSDVTLRKLKHMLQQSDTAMYKTMLVNQAIARESKECSDLAAKVQQQMIQAQTRFVEWKQRLKDAQQVRKYQQEYELISEMINKYPSRAEMNRRLEQLREDLRNSAERRKHCDAVLEIRRKQAHLLMIALNELNHQRYCLASPVISAYSTVPVLFVSTIFTSENH
;
A
#
# COMPACT_ATOMS: atom_id res chain seq x y z
N MET A 1 47.03 25.22 3.89
CA MET A 1 48.26 25.28 4.69
C MET A 1 49.26 26.10 3.89
N ASP A 2 49.60 27.29 4.36
CA ASP A 2 50.44 28.24 3.61
C ASP A 2 51.81 27.64 3.31
N GLU A 3 52.23 27.75 2.06
CA GLU A 3 53.53 27.34 1.55
C GLU A 3 54.70 27.97 2.35
N ALA A 4 54.49 29.19 2.87
CA ALA A 4 55.42 29.88 3.76
C ALA A 4 55.58 29.16 5.12
N ILE A 5 54.48 28.64 5.68
CA ILE A 5 54.51 27.88 6.93
C ILE A 5 55.20 26.53 6.70
N ARG A 6 54.95 25.88 5.57
CA ARG A 6 55.62 24.62 5.19
C ARG A 6 57.14 24.82 5.04
N ARG A 7 57.58 25.86 4.34
CA ARG A 7 59.02 26.16 4.18
C ARG A 7 59.69 26.54 5.50
N LYS A 8 59.00 27.30 6.35
CA LYS A 8 59.53 27.66 7.68
C LYS A 8 59.65 26.44 8.59
N LEU A 9 58.66 25.54 8.58
CA LEU A 9 58.71 24.28 9.32
C LEU A 9 59.80 23.33 8.81
N LEU A 10 60.06 23.31 7.50
CA LEU A 10 61.16 22.53 6.93
C LEU A 10 62.53 23.13 7.32
N ALA A 11 62.69 24.45 7.26
CA ALA A 11 63.94 25.13 7.62
C ALA A 11 64.23 25.08 9.15
N ASP A 12 63.21 25.20 10.00
CA ASP A 12 63.35 25.08 11.45
C ASP A 12 63.39 23.60 11.91
N GLY A 13 62.84 22.68 11.11
CA GLY A 13 62.83 21.23 11.39
C GLY A 13 64.16 20.54 11.09
N GLU A 14 64.97 21.09 10.18
CA GLU A 14 66.32 20.62 9.87
C GLU A 14 67.38 21.28 10.77
N GLY A 15 67.37 21.03 12.09
CA GLY A 15 68.57 21.11 12.96
C GLY A 15 69.38 22.41 13.01
N MET A 16 68.95 23.50 12.36
CA MET A 16 69.77 24.68 12.10
C MET A 16 70.10 25.44 13.39
N GLY A 17 69.28 25.28 14.44
CA GLY A 17 69.58 25.76 15.78
C GLY A 17 70.63 24.91 16.50
N ASP A 18 70.61 23.59 16.32
CA ASP A 18 71.49 22.63 16.98
C ASP A 18 72.89 22.67 16.37
N GLU A 19 72.98 22.74 15.04
CA GLU A 19 74.22 22.93 14.31
C GLU A 19 74.93 24.24 14.71
N ARG A 20 74.18 25.35 14.80
CA ARG A 20 74.71 26.63 15.29
C ARG A 20 75.23 26.54 16.73
N ARG A 21 74.51 25.84 17.63
CA ARG A 21 74.96 25.62 19.01
C ARG A 21 76.25 24.79 19.06
N LEU A 22 76.34 23.72 18.27
CA LEU A 22 77.56 22.91 18.17
C LEU A 22 78.76 23.73 17.65
N ILE A 23 78.55 24.54 16.61
CA ILE A 23 79.60 25.45 16.10
C ILE A 23 80.06 26.44 17.19
N LEU A 24 79.14 26.98 18.00
CA LEU A 24 79.47 27.89 19.09
C LEU A 24 80.24 27.20 20.22
N VAL A 25 79.85 25.98 20.60
CA VAL A 25 80.57 25.16 21.58
C VAL A 25 81.99 24.87 21.09
N THR A 26 82.15 24.46 19.83
CA THR A 26 83.47 24.19 19.22
C THR A 26 84.35 25.43 19.19
N LYS A 27 83.81 26.60 18.80
CA LYS A 27 84.57 27.87 18.81
C LYS A 27 85.01 28.27 20.22
N MET A 28 84.15 28.06 21.22
CA MET A 28 84.49 28.37 22.62
C MET A 28 85.51 27.39 23.21
N PHE A 29 85.45 26.12 22.82
CA PHE A 29 86.45 25.13 23.18
C PHE A 29 87.83 25.50 22.63
N MET A 30 87.92 25.85 21.35
CA MET A 30 89.18 26.30 20.73
C MET A 30 89.74 27.54 21.44
N ARG A 31 88.88 28.51 21.78
CA ARG A 31 89.28 29.70 22.52
C ARG A 31 89.78 29.39 23.94
N TRP A 32 89.08 28.52 24.67
CA TRP A 32 89.53 28.10 26.01
C TRP A 32 90.87 27.36 25.95
N SER A 33 91.10 26.56 24.91
CA SER A 33 92.38 25.87 24.68
C SER A 33 93.56 26.84 24.54
N THR A 34 93.33 28.05 23.99
CA THR A 34 94.35 29.10 23.87
C THR A 34 94.48 29.96 25.12
N ASP A 35 93.36 30.38 25.72
CA ASP A 35 93.35 31.36 26.81
C ASP A 35 93.52 30.73 28.21
N GLY A 36 93.22 29.43 28.38
CA GLY A 36 93.31 28.67 29.64
C GLY A 36 92.42 29.18 30.80
N SER A 37 91.63 30.23 30.58
CA SER A 37 90.91 30.96 31.63
C SER A 37 89.74 30.15 32.22
N ASP A 38 89.57 30.22 33.55
CA ASP A 38 88.43 29.61 34.24
C ASP A 38 87.08 30.22 33.82
N VAL A 39 87.07 31.49 33.40
CA VAL A 39 85.85 32.17 32.93
C VAL A 39 85.37 31.58 31.61
N THR A 40 86.28 31.27 30.68
CA THR A 40 85.93 30.65 29.40
C THR A 40 85.55 29.18 29.58
N LEU A 41 86.15 28.47 30.55
CA LEU A 41 85.76 27.12 30.95
C LEU A 41 84.33 27.06 31.49
N ARG A 42 83.95 27.97 32.39
CA ARG A 42 82.58 28.02 32.93
C ARG A 42 81.54 28.30 31.85
N LYS A 43 81.85 29.19 30.91
CA LYS A 43 80.99 29.47 29.74
C LYS A 43 80.85 28.24 28.84
N LEU A 44 81.94 27.53 28.57
CA LEU A 44 81.93 26.30 27.79
C LEU A 44 81.06 25.21 28.45
N LYS A 45 81.25 24.96 29.76
CA LYS A 45 80.44 24.00 30.53
C LYS A 45 78.95 24.34 30.47
N HIS A 46 78.61 25.62 30.61
CA HIS A 46 77.21 26.05 30.52
C HIS A 46 76.60 25.81 29.13
N MET A 47 77.34 26.12 28.06
CA MET A 47 76.85 25.87 26.69
C MET A 47 76.71 24.37 26.38
N LEU A 48 77.60 23.53 26.91
CA LEU A 48 77.48 22.08 26.77
C LEU A 48 76.22 21.56 27.48
N GLN A 49 75.99 21.98 28.74
CA GLN A 49 74.78 21.61 29.49
C GLN A 49 73.49 22.05 28.79
N GLN A 50 73.47 23.24 28.18
CA GLN A 50 72.34 23.71 27.38
C GLN A 50 72.11 22.82 26.16
N SER A 51 73.18 22.42 25.47
CA SER A 51 73.11 21.53 24.30
C SER A 51 72.58 20.14 24.69
N ASP A 52 73.07 19.56 25.78
CA ASP A 52 72.63 18.26 26.28
C ASP A 52 71.14 18.29 26.67
N THR A 53 70.72 19.36 27.35
CA THR A 53 69.32 19.54 27.74
C THR A 53 68.42 19.69 26.51
N ALA A 54 68.88 20.40 25.48
CA ALA A 54 68.12 20.56 24.24
C ALA A 54 68.00 19.24 23.47
N MET A 55 69.09 18.47 23.37
CA MET A 55 69.07 17.14 22.75
C MET A 55 68.12 16.18 23.47
N TYR A 56 68.15 16.16 24.81
CA TYR A 56 67.25 15.35 25.61
C TYR A 56 65.78 15.74 25.41
N LYS A 57 65.47 17.04 25.34
CA LYS A 57 64.11 17.52 25.02
C LYS A 57 63.66 17.04 23.64
N THR A 58 64.50 17.17 22.61
CA THR A 58 64.17 16.70 21.25
C THR A 58 63.90 15.20 21.22
N MET A 59 64.70 14.40 21.95
CA MET A 59 64.46 12.96 22.08
C MET A 59 63.10 12.65 22.71
N LEU A 60 62.74 13.31 23.81
CA LEU A 60 61.44 13.12 24.47
C LEU A 60 60.26 13.56 23.59
N VAL A 61 60.40 14.68 22.89
CA VAL A 61 59.39 15.17 21.95
C VAL A 61 59.22 14.19 20.79
N ASN A 62 60.31 13.68 20.21
CA ASN A 62 60.23 12.68 19.15
C ASN A 62 59.54 11.38 19.61
N GLN A 63 59.81 10.93 20.84
CA GLN A 63 59.10 9.78 21.42
C GLN A 63 57.60 10.07 21.65
N ALA A 64 57.26 11.29 22.08
CA ALA A 64 55.86 11.71 22.21
C ALA A 64 55.15 11.74 20.85
N ILE A 65 55.76 12.38 19.85
CA ILE A 65 55.23 12.45 18.47
C ILE A 65 55.03 11.05 17.89
N ALA A 66 55.98 10.12 18.09
CA ALA A 66 55.86 8.75 17.60
C ALA A 66 54.66 8.02 18.24
N ARG A 67 54.42 8.23 19.54
CA ARG A 67 53.25 7.67 20.24
C ARG A 67 51.96 8.29 19.75
N GLU A 68 51.87 9.63 19.69
CA GLU A 68 50.68 10.34 19.23
C GLU A 68 50.33 9.99 17.78
N SER A 69 51.35 9.87 16.91
CA SER A 69 51.16 9.44 15.51
C SER A 69 50.53 8.05 15.42
N LYS A 70 51.00 7.11 16.25
CA LYS A 70 50.41 5.77 16.33
C LYS A 70 48.98 5.80 16.84
N GLU A 71 48.72 6.52 17.93
CA GLU A 71 47.37 6.66 18.50
C GLU A 71 46.39 7.30 17.51
N CYS A 72 46.84 8.31 16.77
CA CYS A 72 46.05 8.95 15.72
C CYS A 72 45.75 7.98 14.57
N SER A 73 46.73 7.18 14.15
CA SER A 73 46.53 6.15 13.13
C SER A 73 45.55 5.06 13.59
N ASP A 74 45.66 4.60 14.84
CA ASP A 74 44.75 3.60 15.41
C ASP A 74 43.33 4.15 15.54
N LEU A 75 43.17 5.42 15.92
CA LEU A 75 41.88 6.09 15.99
C LEU A 75 41.26 6.25 14.60
N ALA A 76 42.04 6.63 13.59
CA ALA A 76 41.58 6.73 12.21
C ALA A 76 41.07 5.38 11.69
N ALA A 77 41.79 4.29 11.98
CA ALA A 77 41.36 2.94 11.62
C ALA A 77 40.03 2.54 12.29
N LYS A 78 39.87 2.87 13.59
CA LYS A 78 38.60 2.63 14.32
C LYS A 78 37.43 3.41 13.73
N VAL A 79 37.63 4.69 13.40
CA VAL A 79 36.59 5.52 12.76
C VAL A 79 36.21 4.96 11.41
N GLN A 80 37.18 4.54 10.59
CA GLN A 80 36.91 3.92 9.30
C GLN A 80 36.12 2.60 9.45
N GLN A 81 36.48 1.76 10.44
CA GLN A 81 35.73 0.55 10.73
C GLN A 81 34.29 0.84 11.16
N GLN A 82 34.07 1.82 12.02
CA GLN A 82 32.74 2.26 12.44
C GLN A 82 31.93 2.80 11.26
N MET A 83 32.55 3.56 10.35
CA MET A 83 31.91 4.06 9.14
C MET A 83 31.44 2.90 8.24
N ILE A 84 32.28 1.88 8.04
CA ILE A 84 31.91 0.69 7.27
C ILE A 84 30.74 -0.03 7.95
N GLN A 85 30.79 -0.25 9.27
CA GLN A 85 29.70 -0.89 10.01
C GLN A 85 28.39 -0.11 9.93
N ALA A 86 28.45 1.22 10.03
CA ALA A 86 27.29 2.09 9.88
C ALA A 86 26.70 1.99 8.47
N GLN A 87 27.55 1.95 7.44
CA GLN A 87 27.12 1.77 6.06
C GLN A 87 26.45 0.42 5.83
N THR A 88 27.00 -0.67 6.37
CA THR A 88 26.37 -2.00 6.30
C THR A 88 25.01 -2.00 6.96
N ARG A 89 24.90 -1.45 8.17
CA ARG A 89 23.61 -1.31 8.87
C ARG A 89 22.63 -0.49 8.04
N PHE A 90 23.07 0.63 7.45
CA PHE A 90 22.20 1.46 6.61
C PHE A 90 21.59 0.68 5.43
N VAL A 91 22.38 -0.16 4.77
CA VAL A 91 21.90 -1.04 3.70
C VAL A 91 20.88 -2.06 4.24
N GLU A 92 21.14 -2.68 5.38
CA GLU A 92 20.20 -3.60 6.04
C GLU A 92 18.87 -2.92 6.39
N TRP A 93 18.92 -1.72 7.00
CA TRP A 93 17.74 -0.93 7.33
C TRP A 93 16.94 -0.54 6.09
N LYS A 94 17.63 -0.19 5.00
CA LYS A 94 16.97 0.12 3.72
C LYS A 94 16.22 -1.09 3.18
N GLN A 95 16.79 -2.30 3.30
CA GLN A 95 16.12 -3.52 2.87
C GLN A 95 14.91 -3.83 3.75
N ARG A 96 15.08 -3.79 5.08
CA ARG A 96 13.98 -3.99 6.04
C ARG A 96 12.84 -3.01 5.83
N LEU A 97 13.15 -1.76 5.50
CA LEU A 97 12.14 -0.74 5.19
C LEU A 97 11.33 -1.11 3.95
N LYS A 98 11.99 -1.59 2.88
CA LYS A 98 11.29 -2.05 1.66
C LYS A 98 10.38 -3.24 1.97
N ASP A 99 10.87 -4.20 2.75
CA ASP A 99 10.10 -5.38 3.12
C ASP A 99 8.88 -4.99 3.97
N ALA A 100 9.05 -4.08 4.94
CA ALA A 100 7.95 -3.55 5.76
C ALA A 100 6.92 -2.76 4.92
N GLN A 101 7.37 -1.96 3.95
CA GLN A 101 6.48 -1.28 3.01
C GLN A 101 5.67 -2.27 2.18
N GLN A 102 6.28 -3.37 1.75
CA GLN A 102 5.60 -4.39 0.98
C GLN A 102 4.53 -5.11 1.81
N VAL A 103 4.84 -5.48 3.06
CA VAL A 103 3.87 -6.05 3.99
C VAL A 103 2.70 -5.11 4.21
N ARG A 104 2.96 -3.80 4.39
CA ARG A 104 1.90 -2.81 4.56
C ARG A 104 0.99 -2.71 3.33
N LYS A 105 1.55 -2.76 2.12
CA LYS A 105 0.74 -2.79 0.88
C LYS A 105 -0.16 -4.01 0.83
N TYR A 106 0.39 -5.19 1.11
CA TYR A 106 -0.40 -6.42 1.14
C TYR A 106 -1.51 -6.37 2.18
N GLN A 107 -1.24 -5.86 3.38
CA GLN A 107 -2.27 -5.68 4.41
C GLN A 107 -3.43 -4.82 3.92
N GLN A 108 -3.14 -3.69 3.27
CA GLN A 108 -4.17 -2.81 2.70
C GLN A 108 -4.96 -3.48 1.58
N GLU A 109 -4.30 -4.23 0.69
CA GLU A 109 -4.97 -5.01 -0.36
C GLU A 109 -5.88 -6.10 0.23
N TYR A 110 -5.42 -6.80 1.27
CA TYR A 110 -6.20 -7.81 1.99
C TYR A 110 -7.41 -7.20 2.71
N GLU A 111 -7.24 -6.06 3.38
CA GLU A 111 -8.34 -5.32 4.02
C GLU A 111 -9.40 -4.94 2.99
N LEU A 112 -8.99 -4.37 1.86
CA LEU A 112 -9.90 -4.00 0.77
C LEU A 112 -10.68 -5.21 0.24
N ILE A 113 -9.99 -6.31 -0.04
CA ILE A 113 -10.64 -7.55 -0.54
C ILE A 113 -11.59 -8.12 0.51
N SER A 114 -11.18 -8.13 1.79
CA SER A 114 -12.00 -8.59 2.90
C SER A 114 -13.29 -7.77 3.03
N GLU A 115 -13.19 -6.44 2.96
CA GLU A 115 -14.35 -5.55 2.94
C GLU A 115 -15.27 -5.86 1.75
N MET A 116 -14.72 -6.09 0.55
CA MET A 116 -15.53 -6.47 -0.62
C MET A 116 -16.24 -7.82 -0.41
N ILE A 117 -15.57 -8.81 0.16
CA ILE A 117 -16.16 -10.13 0.45
C ILE A 117 -17.29 -10.01 1.46
N ASN A 118 -17.10 -9.22 2.53
CA ASN A 118 -18.08 -9.03 3.60
C ASN A 118 -19.34 -8.27 3.15
N LYS A 119 -19.32 -7.58 2.00
CA LYS A 119 -20.53 -7.01 1.39
C LYS A 119 -21.51 -8.07 0.89
N TYR A 120 -21.03 -9.27 0.60
CA TYR A 120 -21.87 -10.38 0.14
C TYR A 120 -22.31 -11.25 1.32
N PRO A 121 -23.56 -11.75 1.33
CA PRO A 121 -24.04 -12.64 2.38
C PRO A 121 -23.24 -13.94 2.39
N SER A 122 -23.24 -14.62 3.53
CA SER A 122 -22.55 -15.90 3.67
C SER A 122 -23.06 -16.90 2.62
N ARG A 123 -22.17 -17.76 2.11
CA ARG A 123 -22.53 -18.81 1.14
C ARG A 123 -23.70 -19.66 1.63
N ALA A 124 -23.78 -19.93 2.93
CA ALA A 124 -24.88 -20.70 3.51
C ALA A 124 -26.22 -19.96 3.41
N GLU A 125 -26.24 -18.65 3.67
CA GLU A 125 -27.44 -17.82 3.55
C GLU A 125 -27.88 -17.70 2.10
N MET A 126 -26.94 -17.51 1.17
CA MET A 126 -27.24 -17.47 -0.26
C MET A 126 -27.82 -18.80 -0.76
N ASN A 127 -27.27 -19.93 -0.32
CA ASN A 127 -27.81 -21.25 -0.64
C ASN A 127 -29.23 -21.46 -0.08
N ARG A 128 -29.49 -20.99 1.15
CA ARG A 128 -30.85 -21.03 1.72
C ARG A 128 -31.84 -20.20 0.90
N ARG A 129 -31.47 -18.99 0.50
CA ARG A 129 -32.31 -18.14 -0.37
C ARG A 129 -32.55 -18.79 -1.74
N LEU A 130 -31.53 -19.42 -2.33
CA LEU A 130 -31.68 -20.17 -3.58
C LEU A 130 -32.68 -21.32 -3.44
N GLU A 131 -32.62 -22.07 -2.34
CA GLU A 131 -33.53 -23.18 -2.11
C GLU A 131 -34.96 -22.71 -1.88
N GLN A 132 -35.16 -21.62 -1.13
CA GLN A 132 -36.46 -20.97 -0.99
C GLN A 132 -37.03 -20.52 -2.34
N LEU A 133 -36.22 -19.84 -3.16
CA LEU A 133 -36.65 -19.39 -4.49
C LEU A 133 -36.99 -20.56 -5.42
N ARG A 134 -36.27 -21.69 -5.33
CA ARG A 134 -36.58 -22.90 -6.09
C ARG A 134 -37.93 -23.49 -5.69
N GLU A 135 -38.19 -23.54 -4.40
CA GLU A 135 -39.47 -24.02 -3.86
C GLU A 135 -40.63 -23.11 -4.26
N ASP A 136 -40.46 -21.78 -4.17
CA ASP A 136 -41.45 -20.80 -4.62
C ASP A 136 -41.74 -20.92 -6.13
N LEU A 137 -40.72 -21.16 -6.94
CA LEU A 137 -40.86 -21.39 -8.38
C LEU A 137 -41.68 -22.66 -8.65
N ARG A 138 -41.38 -23.75 -7.93
CA ARG A 138 -42.11 -25.02 -8.02
C ARG A 138 -43.58 -24.83 -7.66
N ASN A 139 -43.85 -24.20 -6.52
CA ASN A 139 -45.19 -23.92 -6.05
C ASN A 139 -45.98 -23.01 -7.00
N SER A 140 -45.31 -22.05 -7.63
CA SER A 140 -45.93 -21.18 -8.65
C SER A 140 -46.23 -21.93 -9.94
N ALA A 141 -45.36 -22.85 -10.35
CA ALA A 141 -45.59 -23.70 -11.52
C ALA A 141 -46.74 -24.69 -11.30
N GLU A 142 -46.86 -25.27 -10.10
CA GLU A 142 -47.96 -26.16 -9.75
C GLU A 142 -49.30 -25.42 -9.71
N ARG A 143 -49.35 -24.23 -9.09
CA ARG A 143 -50.55 -23.38 -9.12
C ARG A 143 -50.96 -22.98 -10.54
N ARG A 144 -50.00 -22.66 -11.39
CA ARG A 144 -50.27 -22.35 -12.81
C ARG A 144 -50.90 -23.55 -13.52
N LYS A 145 -50.30 -24.73 -13.40
CA LYS A 145 -50.86 -25.98 -13.97
C LYS A 145 -52.27 -26.26 -13.46
N HIS A 146 -52.52 -26.03 -12.18
CA HIS A 146 -53.85 -26.20 -11.60
C HIS A 146 -54.87 -25.22 -12.22
N CYS A 147 -54.54 -23.93 -12.31
CA CYS A 147 -55.39 -22.94 -12.97
C CYS A 147 -55.66 -23.29 -14.44
N ASP A 148 -54.63 -23.71 -15.18
CA ASP A 148 -54.77 -24.12 -16.58
C ASP A 148 -55.74 -25.31 -16.72
N ALA A 149 -55.63 -26.30 -15.83
CA ALA A 149 -56.56 -27.44 -15.81
C ALA A 149 -58.01 -27.02 -15.51
N VAL A 150 -58.20 -26.09 -14.56
CA VAL A 150 -59.53 -25.54 -14.24
C VAL A 150 -60.10 -24.76 -15.42
N LEU A 151 -59.28 -23.93 -16.09
CA LEU A 151 -59.69 -23.18 -17.27
C LEU A 151 -60.10 -24.10 -18.42
N GLU A 152 -59.37 -25.20 -18.65
CA GLU A 152 -59.74 -26.20 -19.65
C GLU A 152 -61.09 -26.86 -19.36
N ILE A 153 -61.38 -27.17 -18.09
CA ILE A 153 -62.70 -27.67 -17.69
C ILE A 153 -63.78 -26.61 -17.94
N ARG A 154 -63.54 -25.35 -17.58
CA ARG A 154 -64.49 -24.24 -17.83
C ARG A 154 -64.73 -24.01 -19.32
N ARG A 155 -63.70 -24.09 -20.16
CA ARG A 155 -63.83 -24.02 -21.63
C ARG A 155 -64.74 -25.12 -22.15
N LYS A 156 -64.56 -26.37 -21.68
CA LYS A 156 -65.43 -27.50 -22.04
C LYS A 156 -66.87 -27.27 -21.59
N GLN A 157 -67.09 -26.81 -20.36
CA GLN A 157 -68.43 -26.50 -19.84
C GLN A 157 -69.13 -25.41 -20.65
N ALA A 158 -68.43 -24.33 -20.99
CA ALA A 158 -68.96 -23.25 -21.83
C ALA A 158 -69.30 -23.74 -23.24
N HIS A 159 -68.47 -24.60 -23.83
CA HIS A 159 -68.74 -25.20 -25.14
C HIS A 159 -70.01 -26.07 -25.13
N LEU A 160 -70.17 -26.91 -24.10
CA LEU A 160 -71.39 -27.71 -23.92
C LEU A 160 -72.65 -26.84 -23.77
N LEU A 161 -72.56 -25.75 -22.99
CA LEU A 161 -73.64 -24.77 -22.86
C LEU A 161 -73.99 -24.11 -24.20
N MET A 162 -73.00 -23.73 -25.00
CA MET A 162 -73.22 -23.17 -26.34
C MET A 162 -73.92 -24.16 -27.27
N ILE A 163 -73.54 -25.44 -27.23
CA ILE A 163 -74.23 -26.50 -27.99
C ILE A 163 -75.69 -26.62 -27.54
N ALA A 164 -75.94 -26.71 -26.23
CA ALA A 164 -77.28 -26.83 -25.68
C ALA A 164 -78.17 -25.62 -26.04
N LEU A 165 -77.62 -24.40 -26.00
CA LEU A 165 -78.33 -23.19 -26.40
C LEU A 165 -78.63 -23.17 -27.90
N ASN A 166 -77.69 -23.63 -28.74
CA ASN A 166 -77.92 -23.76 -30.17
C ASN A 166 -79.00 -24.79 -30.48
N GLU A 167 -79.02 -25.92 -29.76
CA GLU A 167 -80.05 -26.95 -29.88
C GLU A 167 -81.43 -26.42 -29.46
N LEU A 168 -81.53 -25.73 -28.33
CA LEU A 168 -82.77 -25.09 -27.89
C LEU A 168 -83.25 -24.02 -28.87
N ASN A 169 -82.33 -23.23 -29.42
CA ASN A 169 -82.68 -22.28 -30.49
C ASN A 169 -83.18 -23.02 -31.72
N HIS A 170 -82.51 -24.09 -32.16
CA HIS A 170 -82.94 -24.90 -33.30
C HIS A 170 -84.34 -25.48 -33.08
N GLN A 171 -84.61 -26.04 -31.91
CA GLN A 171 -85.94 -26.50 -31.50
C GLN A 171 -86.96 -25.37 -31.49
N ARG A 172 -86.60 -24.17 -31.02
CA ARG A 172 -87.46 -22.99 -31.08
C ARG A 172 -87.79 -22.59 -32.53
N TYR A 173 -86.82 -22.64 -33.43
CA TYR A 173 -87.05 -22.38 -34.86
C TYR A 173 -87.90 -23.47 -35.52
N CYS A 174 -87.76 -24.75 -35.13
CA CYS A 174 -88.59 -25.83 -35.61
C CYS A 174 -90.03 -25.79 -35.05
N LEU A 175 -90.23 -25.41 -33.78
CA LEU A 175 -91.55 -25.21 -33.17
C LEU A 175 -92.22 -23.89 -33.60
N ALA A 176 -91.47 -22.94 -34.16
CA ALA A 176 -92.04 -21.77 -34.81
C ALA A 176 -92.64 -22.07 -36.20
N SER A 177 -92.30 -23.22 -36.81
CA SER A 177 -92.85 -23.61 -38.12
C SER A 177 -94.33 -24.04 -38.08
N PRO A 178 -94.84 -24.78 -37.07
CA PRO A 178 -96.27 -25.09 -36.96
C PRO A 178 -97.10 -23.97 -36.34
N VAL A 179 -96.53 -23.09 -35.50
CA VAL A 179 -97.33 -22.07 -34.80
C VAL A 179 -97.82 -20.96 -35.74
N ILE A 180 -97.12 -20.68 -36.84
CA ILE A 180 -97.65 -19.80 -37.89
C ILE A 180 -98.77 -20.50 -38.71
N SER A 181 -98.82 -21.83 -38.73
CA SER A 181 -99.86 -22.60 -39.42
C SER A 181 -101.14 -22.82 -38.60
N ALA A 182 -101.11 -22.63 -37.27
CA ALA A 182 -102.26 -22.91 -36.40
C ALA A 182 -103.17 -21.68 -36.14
N TYR A 183 -102.81 -20.49 -36.63
CA TYR A 183 -103.61 -19.26 -36.47
C TYR A 183 -104.34 -18.79 -37.74
N SER A 184 -104.37 -19.56 -38.83
CA SER A 184 -104.97 -19.09 -40.10
C SER A 184 -106.38 -19.60 -40.43
N THR A 185 -107.12 -20.20 -39.49
CA THR A 185 -108.46 -20.73 -39.83
C THR A 185 -109.51 -20.55 -38.73
N VAL A 186 -109.95 -19.31 -38.46
CA VAL A 186 -111.39 -18.96 -38.31
C VAL A 186 -111.60 -17.50 -38.77
N PRO A 187 -112.69 -17.18 -39.52
CA PRO A 187 -112.94 -15.88 -40.12
C PRO A 187 -113.72 -14.91 -39.22
N VAL A 188 -113.34 -13.63 -39.31
CA VAL A 188 -114.12 -12.36 -39.34
C VAL A 188 -115.32 -12.18 -38.39
N LEU A 189 -115.28 -11.15 -37.52
CA LEU A 189 -116.10 -9.91 -37.59
C LEU A 189 -116.10 -9.09 -36.27
N PHE A 190 -115.81 -7.79 -36.42
CA PHE A 190 -116.27 -6.63 -35.61
C PHE A 190 -115.92 -6.62 -34.10
N VAL A 191 -115.24 -5.61 -33.55
CA VAL A 191 -115.76 -4.24 -33.37
C VAL A 191 -114.65 -3.19 -33.46
N SER A 192 -115.07 -2.09 -34.04
CA SER A 192 -114.43 -0.85 -34.40
C SER A 192 -114.01 0.05 -33.22
N THR A 193 -112.98 0.88 -33.49
CA THR A 193 -112.87 2.32 -33.13
C THR A 193 -112.09 2.75 -31.87
N ILE A 194 -111.26 3.80 -32.08
CA ILE A 194 -110.72 4.82 -31.13
C ILE A 194 -109.48 4.32 -30.35
N PHE A 195 -108.25 4.86 -30.44
CA PHE A 195 -107.82 6.25 -30.54
C PHE A 195 -106.38 6.40 -31.10
N THR A 196 -106.12 7.58 -31.62
CA THR A 196 -104.87 8.18 -32.11
C THR A 196 -103.85 8.55 -31.02
N SER A 197 -102.59 8.71 -31.46
CA SER A 197 -101.53 9.61 -30.91
C SER A 197 -100.99 9.21 -29.51
N GLU A 198 -99.75 9.46 -29.08
CA GLU A 198 -98.67 10.35 -29.48
C GLU A 198 -97.45 10.02 -28.57
N ASN A 199 -96.26 10.39 -29.05
CA ASN A 199 -95.13 10.94 -28.30
C ASN A 199 -94.25 10.07 -27.35
N HIS A 200 -92.95 10.20 -27.67
CA HIS A 200 -91.73 10.12 -26.85
C HIS A 200 -91.14 8.75 -26.49
#